data_AF-A0A9R1VJB7-F1
#
_entry.id   AF-A0A9R1VJB7-F1
#
_cell.length_a   1.000
_cell.length_b   1.000
_cell.length_c   1.000
_cell.angle_alpha   90.00
_cell.angle_beta   90.00
_cell.angle_gamma   90.00
#
_symmetry.space_group_name_H-M   'P 1'
#
loop_
_entity.id
_entity.type
_entity.pdbx_description
1 polymer ?
#
loop_
_entity_poly.entity_id
_entity_poly.type
_entity_poly.pdbx_seq_one_letter_code
_entity_poly.pdbx_strand_id
1 'polypeptide(L)'
;MKVDELLATNEVHLENQCVDVDDDIEESSSAKKCKRKKRKFEEEEEDGFNSKIMKLVDNMATVIREGNIIFDRSYPQEYTGEEIYRELDLVGLEPHELPRALNFLATNQVKAKTLFSCSLQIRWAHAIE
;
A
#
# COMPACT_ATOMS: atom_id res chain seq x y z
N MET A 1 25.51 26.64 -13.58
CA MET A 1 25.19 25.64 -14.61
C MET A 1 23.69 25.48 -14.58
N LYS A 2 23.02 25.92 -15.66
CA LYS A 2 21.62 26.33 -15.70
C LYS A 2 20.70 25.12 -15.79
N VAL A 3 19.70 25.04 -14.91
CA VAL A 3 18.58 24.10 -15.05
C VAL A 3 17.87 24.27 -16.41
N ASP A 4 17.93 25.49 -16.96
CA ASP A 4 17.42 25.82 -18.30
C ASP A 4 18.12 25.04 -19.43
N GLU A 5 19.38 24.64 -19.26
CA GLU A 5 20.15 23.90 -20.26
C GLU A 5 19.74 22.42 -20.33
N LEU A 6 19.25 21.86 -19.20
CA LEU A 6 18.71 20.50 -19.11
C LEU A 6 17.32 20.37 -19.72
N LEU A 7 16.54 21.45 -19.76
CA LEU A 7 15.21 21.49 -20.39
C LEU A 7 15.31 21.59 -21.92
N ALA A 8 16.37 22.21 -22.45
CA ALA A 8 16.59 22.35 -23.89
C ALA A 8 16.91 21.00 -24.58
N THR A 9 17.47 20.03 -23.86
CA THR A 9 17.84 18.72 -24.42
C THR A 9 16.68 17.74 -24.58
N ASN A 10 15.49 18.05 -24.05
CA ASN A 10 14.28 17.24 -24.23
C ASN A 10 13.32 17.85 -25.26
N GLU A 11 13.83 18.63 -26.22
CA GLU A 11 13.05 19.09 -27.35
C GLU A 11 12.80 17.91 -28.31
N VAL A 12 11.63 17.27 -28.16
CA VAL A 12 11.21 16.14 -28.98
C VAL A 12 10.79 16.66 -30.36
N HIS A 13 11.67 16.50 -31.36
CA HIS A 13 11.28 16.69 -32.76
C HIS A 13 10.57 15.43 -33.27
N LEU A 14 9.25 15.54 -33.45
CA LEU A 14 8.45 14.51 -34.14
C LEU A 14 8.72 14.60 -35.65
N GLU A 15 9.62 13.75 -36.12
CA GLU A 15 9.82 13.49 -37.54
C GLU A 15 8.60 12.70 -38.05
N ASN A 16 7.70 13.36 -38.79
CA ASN A 16 6.64 12.66 -39.51
C ASN A 16 7.27 11.93 -40.69
N GLN A 17 7.69 10.68 -40.48
CA GLN A 17 8.10 9.81 -41.57
C GLN A 17 6.85 9.34 -42.32
N CYS A 18 6.51 10.05 -43.40
CA CYS A 18 5.54 9.59 -44.38
C CYS A 18 6.23 8.56 -45.27
N VAL A 19 6.07 7.28 -44.93
CA VAL A 19 6.34 6.18 -45.86
C VAL A 19 5.00 5.81 -46.48
N ASP A 20 4.61 6.55 -47.52
CA ASP A 20 3.55 6.10 -48.43
C ASP A 20 4.24 5.19 -49.45
N VAL A 21 4.08 3.88 -49.29
CA VAL A 21 4.42 2.89 -50.32
C VAL A 21 3.16 2.64 -51.15
N ASP A 22 3.31 2.89 -52.45
CA ASP A 22 2.39 2.65 -53.57
C ASP A 22 1.09 3.49 -53.55
N ASP A 23 0.63 4.15 -54.62
CA ASP A 23 0.89 4.00 -56.05
C ASP A 23 0.41 5.29 -56.76
N ASP A 24 1.17 5.72 -57.77
CA ASP A 24 0.84 6.56 -58.93
C ASP A 24 0.05 7.90 -58.88
N ILE A 25 0.52 8.81 -59.74
CA ILE A 25 -0.12 10.00 -60.36
C ILE A 25 0.13 11.39 -59.74
N GLU A 26 1.08 12.07 -60.40
CA GLU A 26 1.06 13.46 -60.94
C GLU A 26 0.96 14.68 -60.00
N GLU A 27 1.80 15.63 -60.38
CA GLU A 27 2.16 16.91 -59.77
C GLU A 27 0.97 17.90 -59.74
N SER A 28 0.56 18.38 -58.56
CA SER A 28 0.01 19.73 -58.43
C SER A 28 0.06 20.25 -56.99
N SER A 29 0.63 21.45 -56.89
CA SER A 29 0.79 22.24 -55.68
C SER A 29 -0.56 22.71 -55.12
N SER A 30 -1.01 22.11 -54.03
CA SER A 30 -1.92 22.78 -53.09
C SER A 30 -1.78 22.18 -51.70
N ALA A 31 -1.59 23.05 -50.71
CA ALA A 31 -1.43 22.69 -49.31
C ALA A 31 -2.62 21.85 -48.82
N LYS A 32 -2.46 20.53 -48.78
CA LYS A 32 -3.46 19.60 -48.27
C LYS A 32 -3.63 19.87 -46.77
N LYS A 33 -4.71 20.57 -46.41
CA LYS A 33 -5.19 20.67 -45.03
C LYS A 33 -5.42 19.25 -44.51
N CYS A 34 -4.50 18.73 -43.71
CA CYS A 34 -4.65 17.49 -42.97
C CYS A 34 -5.88 17.61 -42.05
N LYS A 35 -7.02 17.07 -42.49
CA LYS A 35 -8.16 16.81 -41.62
C LYS A 35 -7.73 15.71 -40.65
N ARG A 36 -7.32 16.10 -39.44
CA ARG A 36 -7.15 15.16 -38.31
C ARG A 36 -8.49 14.47 -38.08
N LYS A 37 -8.63 13.23 -38.54
CA LYS A 37 -9.75 12.37 -38.15
C LYS A 37 -9.53 12.05 -36.67
N LYS A 38 -10.19 12.83 -35.79
CA LYS A 38 -10.26 12.49 -34.36
C LYS A 38 -10.79 11.06 -34.28
N ARG A 39 -9.94 10.13 -33.81
CA ARG A 39 -10.37 8.78 -33.47
C ARG A 39 -11.45 8.96 -32.41
N LYS A 40 -12.67 8.47 -32.68
CA LYS A 40 -13.68 8.36 -31.63
C LYS A 40 -13.09 7.34 -30.64
N PHE A 41 -12.83 7.79 -29.42
CA PHE A 41 -12.59 6.89 -28.31
C PHE A 41 -13.96 6.26 -28.04
N GLU A 42 -14.12 4.99 -28.39
CA GLU A 42 -15.35 4.26 -28.11
C GLU A 42 -15.44 4.13 -26.59
N GLU A 43 -16.41 4.84 -26.02
CA GLU A 43 -16.73 4.94 -24.59
C GLU A 43 -17.06 3.57 -23.95
N GLU A 44 -17.15 2.51 -24.77
CA GLU A 44 -17.52 1.15 -24.37
C GLU A 44 -16.34 0.33 -23.78
N GLU A 45 -15.08 0.70 -24.02
CA GLU A 45 -13.92 -0.02 -23.43
C GLU A 45 -13.56 0.44 -22.00
N GLU A 46 -14.00 1.62 -21.58
CA GLU A 46 -13.62 2.21 -20.30
C GLU A 46 -14.23 1.45 -19.11
N ASP A 47 -15.46 0.96 -19.26
CA ASP A 47 -16.14 0.14 -18.24
C ASP A 47 -15.45 -1.22 -18.05
N GLY A 48 -15.01 -1.84 -19.15
CA GLY A 48 -14.29 -3.11 -19.13
C GLY A 48 -12.88 -2.98 -18.53
N PHE A 49 -12.19 -1.87 -18.77
CA PHE A 49 -10.87 -1.60 -18.21
C PHE A 49 -10.94 -1.30 -16.70
N ASN A 50 -11.86 -0.41 -16.28
CA ASN A 50 -12.07 -0.09 -14.87
C ASN A 50 -12.54 -1.31 -14.08
N SER A 51 -13.42 -2.14 -14.65
CA SER A 51 -13.85 -3.41 -14.04
C SER A 51 -12.68 -4.38 -13.83
N LYS A 52 -11.75 -4.48 -14.79
CA LYS A 52 -10.53 -5.30 -14.66
C LYS A 52 -9.62 -4.78 -13.55
N ILE A 53 -9.44 -3.45 -13.45
CA ILE A 53 -8.66 -2.85 -12.37
C ILE A 53 -9.28 -3.14 -11.01
N MET A 54 -10.58 -2.94 -10.83
CA MET A 54 -11.28 -3.23 -9.57
C MET A 54 -11.11 -4.70 -9.16
N LYS A 55 -11.29 -5.64 -10.10
CA LYS A 55 -11.08 -7.07 -9.83
C LYS A 55 -9.64 -7.39 -9.40
N LEU A 56 -8.64 -6.76 -10.04
CA LEU A 56 -7.25 -6.92 -9.62
C LEU A 56 -7.00 -6.38 -8.21
N VAL A 57 -7.58 -5.23 -7.88
CA VAL A 57 -7.49 -4.64 -6.55
C VAL A 57 -8.14 -5.53 -5.48
N ASP A 58 -9.33 -6.06 -5.75
CA ASP A 58 -10.01 -6.99 -4.83
C ASP A 58 -9.23 -8.28 -4.62
N ASN A 59 -8.64 -8.82 -5.68
CA ASN A 59 -7.76 -9.98 -5.60
C ASN A 59 -6.52 -9.69 -4.75
N MET A 60 -5.87 -8.53 -4.96
CA MET A 60 -4.74 -8.10 -4.13
C MET A 60 -5.15 -7.93 -2.66
N ALA A 61 -6.29 -7.31 -2.38
CA ALA A 61 -6.81 -7.15 -1.02
C ALA A 61 -7.08 -8.49 -0.33
N THR A 62 -7.55 -9.49 -1.10
CA THR A 62 -7.77 -10.86 -0.61
C THR A 62 -6.43 -11.54 -0.28
N VAL A 63 -5.47 -11.49 -1.20
CA VAL A 63 -4.13 -12.07 -1.00
C VAL A 63 -3.41 -11.43 0.19
N ILE A 64 -3.49 -10.10 0.35
CA ILE A 64 -2.91 -9.40 1.51
C ILE A 64 -3.56 -9.87 2.80
N ARG A 65 -4.89 -9.99 2.83
CA ARG A 65 -5.62 -10.44 4.02
C ARG A 65 -5.24 -11.86 4.42
N GLU A 66 -5.18 -12.77 3.46
CA GLU A 66 -4.74 -14.15 3.69
C GLU A 66 -3.27 -14.20 4.14
N GLY A 67 -2.42 -13.37 3.53
CA GLY A 67 -1.04 -13.17 3.94
C GLY A 67 -0.91 -12.71 5.40
N ASN A 68 -1.73 -11.75 5.84
CA ASN A 68 -1.75 -11.27 7.23
C ASN A 68 -2.16 -12.38 8.21
N ILE A 69 -3.16 -13.20 7.86
CA ILE A 69 -3.57 -14.34 8.72
C ILE A 69 -2.41 -15.32 8.91
N ILE A 70 -1.65 -15.60 7.85
CA ILE A 70 -0.47 -16.47 7.93
C ILE A 70 0.62 -15.80 8.76
N PHE A 71 0.89 -14.52 8.51
CA PHE A 71 1.89 -13.75 9.21
C PHE A 71 1.62 -13.71 10.73
N ASP A 72 0.38 -13.41 11.14
CA ASP A 72 -0.03 -13.36 12.56
C ASP A 72 0.13 -14.72 13.27
N ARG A 73 0.00 -15.83 12.51
CA ARG A 73 0.21 -17.19 13.03
C ARG A 73 1.69 -17.55 13.13
N SER A 74 2.50 -17.11 12.17
CA SER A 74 3.93 -17.39 12.10
C SER A 74 4.77 -16.49 13.01
N TYR A 75 4.30 -15.27 13.25
CA TYR A 75 4.95 -14.26 14.09
C TYR A 75 3.96 -13.83 15.18
N PRO A 76 3.87 -14.59 16.30
CA PRO A 76 3.04 -14.17 17.41
C PRO A 76 3.54 -12.80 17.89
N GLN A 77 2.65 -11.80 17.86
CA GLN A 77 2.94 -10.46 18.37
C GLN A 77 3.60 -10.53 19.75
N GLU A 78 4.81 -9.99 19.85
CA GLU A 78 5.54 -9.84 21.10
C GLU A 78 5.12 -8.53 21.74
N TYR A 79 4.92 -8.54 23.05
CA TYR A 79 4.64 -7.32 23.79
C TYR A 79 5.95 -6.56 23.98
N THR A 80 5.97 -5.33 23.47
CA THR A 80 7.05 -4.39 23.73
C THR A 80 7.06 -4.00 25.21
N GLY A 81 8.23 -3.59 25.73
CA GLY A 81 8.33 -3.13 27.11
C GLY A 81 7.38 -1.98 27.44
N GLU A 82 7.10 -1.11 26.47
CA GLU A 82 6.15 0.00 26.63
C GLU A 82 4.69 -0.50 26.74
N GLU A 83 4.28 -1.47 25.92
CA GLU A 83 2.97 -2.11 26.04
C GLU A 83 2.80 -2.80 27.39
N ILE A 84 3.82 -3.53 27.84
CA ILE A 84 3.82 -4.18 29.16
C ILE A 84 3.71 -3.13 30.27
N TYR A 85 4.46 -2.03 30.17
CA TYR A 85 4.41 -0.95 31.16
C TYR A 85 3.01 -0.34 31.26
N ARG A 86 2.39 0.02 30.12
CA ARG A 86 1.03 0.59 30.10
C ARG A 86 0.01 -0.35 30.72
N GLU A 87 0.10 -1.64 30.42
CA GLU A 87 -0.80 -2.64 31.02
C GLU A 87 -0.58 -2.83 32.52
N LEU A 88 0.68 -2.77 32.99
CA LEU A 88 1.03 -2.88 34.42
C LEU A 88 0.67 -1.62 35.22
N ASP A 89 0.77 -0.43 34.62
CA ASP A 89 0.38 0.84 35.24
C ASP A 89 -1.10 0.83 35.63
N LEU A 90 -1.95 0.23 34.79
CA LEU A 90 -3.38 0.03 35.07
C LEU A 90 -3.65 -0.90 36.25
N VAL A 91 -2.70 -1.76 36.63
CA VAL A 91 -2.81 -2.66 37.79
C VAL A 91 -2.55 -1.92 39.09
N GLY A 92 -1.91 -0.75 39.05
CA GLY A 92 -1.59 0.03 40.24
C GLY A 92 -0.59 -0.69 41.15
N LEU A 93 0.40 -1.37 40.57
CA LEU A 93 1.49 -1.98 41.33
C LEU A 93 2.26 -0.92 42.14
N GLU A 94 2.80 -1.33 43.28
CA GLU A 94 3.67 -0.46 44.05
C GLU A 94 4.92 -0.08 43.23
N PRO A 95 5.45 1.16 43.35
CA PRO A 95 6.55 1.63 42.49
C PRO A 95 7.81 0.75 42.52
N HIS A 96 8.04 0.04 43.62
CA HIS A 96 9.19 -0.85 43.79
C HIS A 96 8.98 -2.24 43.17
N GLU A 97 7.73 -2.65 42.93
CA GLU A 97 7.37 -3.92 42.30
C GLU A 97 7.31 -3.81 40.77
N LEU A 98 6.99 -2.61 40.26
CA LEU A 98 6.84 -2.34 38.83
C LEU A 98 8.08 -2.72 38.00
N PRO A 99 9.33 -2.36 38.38
CA PRO A 99 10.51 -2.75 37.60
C PRO A 99 10.72 -4.27 37.56
N ARG A 100 10.37 -4.96 38.65
CA ARG A 100 10.50 -6.42 38.75
C ARG A 100 9.47 -7.12 37.85
N ALA A 101 8.22 -6.67 37.91
CA ALA A 101 7.14 -7.19 37.07
C ALA A 101 7.42 -6.93 35.58
N LEU A 102 7.86 -5.72 35.24
CA LEU A 102 8.23 -5.33 33.88
C LEU A 102 9.36 -6.21 33.34
N ASN A 103 10.45 -6.37 34.10
CA ASN A 103 11.59 -7.20 33.69
C ASN A 103 11.19 -8.68 33.53
N PHE A 104 10.38 -9.21 34.45
CA PHE A 104 9.88 -10.58 34.37
C PHE A 104 9.04 -10.80 33.11
N LEU A 105 8.09 -9.91 32.80
CA LEU A 105 7.21 -10.08 31.64
C LEU A 105 7.94 -9.79 30.32
N ALA A 106 8.82 -8.80 30.28
CA ALA A 106 9.64 -8.50 29.09
C ALA A 106 10.53 -9.68 28.70
N THR A 107 11.05 -10.42 29.69
CA THR A 107 11.86 -11.64 29.47
C THR A 107 11.01 -12.91 29.29
N ASN A 108 9.70 -12.87 29.58
CA ASN A 108 8.77 -13.99 29.46
C ASN A 108 7.58 -13.63 28.57
N GLN A 109 7.82 -13.43 27.28
CA GLN A 109 6.81 -13.03 26.29
C GLN A 109 5.59 -13.96 26.23
N VAL A 110 5.77 -15.27 26.42
CA VAL A 110 4.66 -16.23 26.49
C VAL A 110 3.74 -15.92 27.69
N LYS A 111 4.30 -15.58 28.84
CA LYS A 111 3.51 -15.22 30.03
C LYS A 111 2.87 -13.84 29.87
N ALA A 112 3.59 -12.87 29.29
CA ALA A 112 3.03 -11.57 28.95
C ALA A 112 1.83 -11.71 28.02
N LYS A 113 1.95 -12.53 26.97
CA LYS A 113 0.85 -12.81 26.05
C LYS A 113 -0.32 -13.49 26.72
N THR A 114 -0.09 -14.55 27.50
CA THR A 114 -1.16 -15.22 28.24
C THR A 114 -1.86 -14.25 29.19
N LEU A 115 -1.09 -13.47 29.95
CA LEU A 115 -1.62 -12.47 30.87
C LEU A 115 -2.45 -11.42 30.12
N PHE A 116 -1.96 -10.87 29.02
CA PHE A 116 -2.61 -9.75 28.34
C PHE A 116 -3.60 -10.13 27.23
N SER A 117 -3.72 -11.42 26.89
CA SER A 117 -4.65 -11.92 25.87
C SER A 117 -6.13 -11.83 26.24
N CYS A 118 -6.46 -11.73 27.52
CA CYS A 118 -7.82 -11.59 28.02
C CYS A 118 -8.10 -10.12 28.34
N SER A 119 -9.29 -9.57 28.09
CA SER A 119 -9.54 -8.14 28.33
C SER A 119 -9.33 -7.75 29.80
N LEU A 120 -8.83 -6.53 30.05
CA LEU A 120 -8.56 -6.00 31.39
C LEU A 120 -9.74 -6.24 32.35
N GLN A 121 -10.98 -6.06 31.86
CA GLN A 121 -12.20 -6.27 32.62
C GLN A 121 -12.39 -7.72 33.12
N ILE A 122 -12.00 -8.71 32.33
CA ILE A 122 -12.15 -10.13 32.69
C ILE A 122 -11.01 -10.58 33.61
N ARG A 123 -9.78 -10.09 33.38
CA ARG A 123 -8.60 -10.43 34.20
C ARG A 123 -8.78 -10.07 35.67
N TRP A 124 -9.44 -8.95 35.94
CA TRP A 124 -9.53 -8.38 37.29
C TRP A 124 -10.89 -8.58 37.97
N ALA A 125 -11.87 -9.20 37.30
CA ALA A 125 -13.09 -9.67 37.95
C ALA A 125 -12.80 -10.74 39.03
N HIS A 126 -11.65 -11.42 38.95
CA HIS A 126 -11.23 -12.49 39.86
C HIS A 126 -10.12 -12.09 40.86
N ALA A 127 -9.68 -10.83 40.89
CA ALA A 127 -8.61 -10.38 41.79
C ALA A 127 -9.10 -9.57 43.01
N ILE A 128 -10.43 -9.48 43.20
CA ILE A 128 -11.08 -8.69 44.27
C ILE A 128 -11.82 -9.60 45.29
N GLU A 129 -11.57 -10.91 45.29
CA GLU A 129 -12.00 -11.81 46.40
C GLU A 129 -10.81 -12.25 47.25
#